data_AF-A0A955KF87-F1
#
_entry.id   AF-A0A955KF87-F1
#
_cell.length_a   1.000
_cell.length_b   1.000
_cell.length_c   1.000
_cell.angle_alpha   90.00
_cell.angle_beta   90.00
_cell.angle_gamma   90.00
#
_symmetry.space_group_name_H-M   'P 1'
#
loop_
_entity.id
_entity.type
_entity.pdbx_description
1 polymer ?
#
loop_
_entity_poly.entity_id
_entity_poly.type
_entity_poly.pdbx_seq_one_letter_code
_entity_poly.pdbx_strand_id
1 'polypeptide(L)' 'MFTLKTKDLTEEVTLKNLPTLRQTFVVAASFIIIGYILGYFVSSWFMILPLVVAGGLLLAGTFGFCPLVMILQKMPWNK' A
#
# COMPACT_ATOMS: atom_id res chain seq x y z
N MET A 1 -17.50 12.45 -8.84
CA MET A 1 -16.77 13.47 -8.05
C MET A 1 -17.45 13.54 -6.70
N PHE A 2 -16.89 12.89 -5.68
CA PHE A 2 -17.52 12.78 -4.36
C PHE A 2 -16.81 13.74 -3.42
N THR A 3 -17.48 14.82 -3.03
CA THR A 3 -16.97 15.81 -2.09
C THR A 3 -17.28 15.32 -0.68
N LEU A 4 -16.29 14.79 0.02
CA LEU A 4 -16.45 14.44 1.43
C LEU A 4 -16.20 15.69 2.28
N LYS A 5 -17.25 16.17 2.95
CA LYS A 5 -17.15 17.27 3.91
C LYS A 5 -16.64 16.71 5.24
N THR A 6 -15.33 16.72 5.44
CA THR A 6 -14.70 16.49 6.75
C THR A 6 -14.58 17.82 7.49
N LYS A 7 -15.00 17.85 8.76
CA LYS A 7 -15.43 19.07 9.46
C LYS A 7 -14.32 20.06 9.83
N ASP A 8 -13.04 19.67 9.85
CA ASP A 8 -11.96 20.55 10.38
C ASP A 8 -10.56 20.34 9.76
N LEU A 9 -10.44 19.73 8.57
CA LEU A 9 -9.14 19.59 7.91
C LEU A 9 -9.28 19.78 6.40
N THR A 10 -9.02 21.00 5.96
CA THR A 10 -8.79 21.34 4.55
C THR A 10 -7.38 20.90 4.16
N GLU A 11 -7.09 19.59 4.18
CA GLU A 11 -6.05 19.05 3.30
C GLU A 11 -6.75 18.71 1.98
N GLU A 12 -6.19 19.17 0.87
CA GLU A 12 -6.53 18.64 -0.44
C GLU A 12 -6.09 17.18 -0.51
N VAL A 13 -6.89 16.25 0.03
CA VAL A 13 -6.78 14.84 -0.34
C VAL A 13 -7.16 14.79 -1.81
N THR A 14 -6.15 14.89 -2.67
CA THR A 14 -6.32 14.91 -4.12
C THR A 14 -7.11 13.67 -4.49
N LEU A 15 -8.37 13.83 -4.91
CA LEU A 15 -9.26 12.70 -5.19
C LEU A 15 -8.66 11.71 -6.22
N LYS A 16 -7.72 12.21 -7.03
CA LYS A 16 -6.89 11.46 -7.96
C LYS A 16 -6.00 10.38 -7.29
N ASN A 17 -5.55 10.59 -6.04
CA ASN A 17 -4.67 9.65 -5.32
C ASN A 17 -5.43 8.58 -4.52
N LEU A 18 -6.75 8.74 -4.29
CA LEU A 18 -7.59 7.73 -3.65
C LEU A 18 -7.54 6.34 -4.34
N PRO A 19 -7.66 6.23 -5.68
CA PRO A 19 -7.51 4.95 -6.36
C PRO A 19 -6.10 4.38 -6.20
N THR A 20 -5.05 5.22 -6.20
CA THR A 20 -3.67 4.79 -6.03
C THR A 20 -3.45 4.19 -4.64
N LEU A 21 -3.99 4.80 -3.59
CA LEU A 21 -3.90 4.28 -2.21
C LEU A 21 -4.60 2.92 -2.08
N ARG A 22 -5.80 2.77 -2.67
CA ARG A 22 -6.50 1.47 -2.71
C ARG A 22 -5.68 0.42 -3.46
N GLN A 23 -5.07 0.79 -4.58
CA GLN A 23 -4.25 -0.10 -5.37
C GLN A 23 -2.98 -0.53 -4.61
N THR A 24 -2.36 0.37 -3.84
CA THR A 24 -1.23 0.05 -2.96
C THR A 24 -1.61 -1.01 -1.92
N PHE A 25 -2.74 -0.88 -1.22
CA PHE A 25 -3.17 -1.86 -0.22
C PHE A 25 -3.48 -3.22 -0.83
N VAL A 26 -4.15 -3.25 -2.00
CA VAL A 26 -4.43 -4.51 -2.72
C VAL A 26 -3.13 -5.22 -3.11
N VAL A 27 -2.17 -4.47 -3.66
CA VAL A 27 -0.87 -5.02 -4.05
C VAL A 27 -0.10 -5.52 -2.82
N ALA A 28 0.00 -4.72 -1.76
CA ALA A 28 0.69 -5.11 -0.53
C ALA A 28 0.07 -6.38 0.11
N ALA A 29 -1.26 -6.45 0.21
CA ALA A 29 -1.95 -7.61 0.74
C ALA A 29 -1.72 -8.86 -0.12
N SER A 30 -1.72 -8.72 -1.45
CA SER A 30 -1.45 -9.84 -2.36
C SER A 30 -0.05 -10.43 -2.14
N PHE A 31 0.98 -9.58 -1.99
CA PHE A 31 2.34 -10.04 -1.69
C PHE A 31 2.44 -10.74 -0.33
N ILE A 32 1.71 -10.24 0.69
CA ILE A 32 1.69 -10.87 2.01
C ILE A 32 1.05 -12.26 1.94
N ILE A 33 -0.10 -12.39 1.28
CA ILE A 33 -0.82 -13.67 1.15
C ILE A 33 0.03 -14.68 0.36
N ILE A 34 0.60 -14.28 -0.78
CA ILE A 34 1.46 -15.14 -1.59
C ILE A 34 2.69 -15.58 -0.79
N GLY A 35 3.36 -14.64 -0.11
CA GLY A 35 4.53 -14.92 0.70
C GLY A 35 4.24 -15.83 1.89
N TYR A 36 3.08 -15.67 2.54
CA TYR A 36 2.64 -16.54 3.62
C TYR A 36 2.34 -17.96 3.13
N ILE A 37 1.62 -18.10 2.02
CA ILE A 37 1.31 -19.40 1.42
C ILE A 37 2.62 -20.11 1.00
N LEU A 38 3.54 -19.42 0.33
CA LEU A 38 4.85 -20.00 -0.02
C LEU A 38 5.68 -20.36 1.22
N GLY A 39 5.63 -19.54 2.27
CA GLY A 39 6.29 -19.79 3.56
C GLY A 39 5.78 -21.06 4.24
N TYR A 40 4.49 -21.32 4.15
CA TYR A 40 3.87 -22.50 4.73
C TYR A 40 4.15 -23.78 3.91
N PHE A 41 4.12 -23.69 2.58
CA PHE A 41 4.21 -24.87 1.70
C PHE A 41 5.63 -25.23 1.24
N VAL A 42 6.54 -24.27 1.10
CA VAL A 42 7.86 -24.50 0.49
C VAL A 42 8.98 -24.48 1.52
N SER A 43 9.08 -23.39 2.30
CA SER A 43 10.13 -23.20 3.31
C SER A 43 9.84 -21.98 4.17
N SER A 44 10.05 -22.08 5.49
CA SER A 44 9.88 -20.95 6.43
C SER A 44 10.68 -19.70 6.06
N TRP A 45 11.72 -19.82 5.22
CA TRP A 45 12.50 -18.68 4.75
C TRP A 45 11.66 -17.66 3.96
N PHE A 46 10.59 -18.11 3.30
CA PHE A 46 9.69 -17.21 2.56
C PHE A 46 8.82 -16.34 3.47
N MET A 47 8.73 -16.62 4.78
CA MET A 47 8.04 -15.73 5.74
C MET A 47 8.75 -14.38 5.91
N ILE A 48 10.01 -14.26 5.52
CA ILE A 48 10.74 -12.99 5.55
C ILE A 48 10.09 -11.97 4.61
N LEU A 49 9.56 -12.42 3.46
CA LEU A 49 8.94 -11.57 2.46
C LEU A 49 7.69 -10.82 2.97
N PRO A 50 6.66 -11.48 3.54
CA PRO A 50 5.52 -10.79 4.15
C PRO A 50 5.91 -9.94 5.35
N LEU A 51 6.93 -10.34 6.13
CA LEU A 51 7.46 -9.56 7.25
C LEU A 51 8.06 -8.22 6.79
N VAL A 52 8.84 -8.23 5.70
CA VAL A 52 9.41 -7.00 5.11
C VAL A 52 8.29 -6.09 4.58
N VAL A 53 7.29 -6.64 3.88
CA VAL A 53 6.17 -5.86 3.35
C VAL A 53 5.32 -5.26 4.48
N ALA A 54 5.01 -6.04 5.52
CA ALA A 54 4.27 -5.56 6.68
C ALA A 54 5.03 -4.49 7.47
N GLY A 55 6.35 -4.66 7.64
CA GLY A 55 7.21 -3.65 8.23
C GLY A 55 7.21 -2.34 7.43
N GLY A 56 7.26 -2.42 6.10
CA GLY A 56 7.14 -1.25 5.22
C GLY A 56 5.79 -0.53 5.35
N LEU A 57 4.71 -1.27 5.61
CA LEU A 57 3.38 -0.69 5.86
C LEU A 57 3.31 0.04 7.20
N LEU A 58 3.95 -0.50 8.24
CA LEU A 58 4.07 0.17 9.54
C LEU A 58 4.85 1.47 9.43
N LEU A 59 5.99 1.45 8.73
CA LEU A 59 6.78 2.65 8.47
C LEU A 59 6.00 3.68 7.64
N ALA A 60 5.18 3.24 6.68
CA ALA A 60 4.31 4.13 5.92
C ALA A 60 3.25 4.80 6.81
N GLY A 61 2.73 4.09 7.82
CA GLY A 61 1.81 4.64 8.80
C GLY A 61 2.47 5.63 9.76
N THR A 62 3.72 5.40 10.17
CA THR A 62 4.42 6.27 11.13
C THR A 62 5.09 7.48 10.48
N PHE A 63 5.65 7.32 9.28
CA PHE A 63 6.41 8.38 8.59
C PHE A 63 5.64 9.02 7.42
N GLY A 64 4.48 8.48 7.03
CA GLY A 64 3.75 8.94 5.85
C GLY A 64 4.42 8.56 4.51
N PHE A 65 5.49 7.76 4.55
CA PHE A 65 6.27 7.39 3.37
C PHE A 65 5.98 5.94 2.96
N CYS A 66 5.27 5.76 1.84
CA CYS A 66 5.05 4.45 1.25
C CYS A 66 5.78 4.34 -0.10
N PRO A 67 6.88 3.57 -0.21
CA PRO A 67 7.62 3.44 -1.47
C PRO A 67 6.76 2.83 -2.59
N LEU A 68 5.81 1.96 -2.24
CA LEU A 68 4.91 1.33 -3.19
C LEU A 68 3.95 2.34 -3.85
N VAL A 69 3.50 3.37 -3.12
CA VAL A 69 2.71 4.48 -3.68
C VAL A 69 3.53 5.26 -4.70
N MET A 70 4.80 5.56 -4.42
CA MET A 70 5.65 6.32 -5.35
C MET A 70 5.88 5.59 -6.67
N ILE A 71 6.00 4.26 -6.62
CA ILE A 71 6.11 3.43 -7.83
C ILE A 71 4.81 3.49 -8.62
N LEU A 72 3.66 3.34 -7.96
CA LEU A 72 2.35 3.37 -8.61
C LEU A 72 2.03 4.74 -9.24
N GLN A 73 2.44 5.84 -8.61
CA GLN A 73 2.24 7.19 -9.14
C GLN A 73 2.99 7.44 -10.45
N LYS A 74 4.11 6.74 -10.68
CA LYS A 74 4.89 6.84 -11.93
C LYS A 74 4.30 6.05 -13.10
N MET A 75 3.30 5.21 -12.85
CA MET A 75 2.77 4.36 -13.90
C MET A 75 1.87 5.15 -14.87
N PRO A 76 1.97 4.91 -16.19
CA PRO A 76 1.39 5.78 -17.23
C PRO A 76 -0.14 5.86 -17.23
N TRP A 77 -0.81 4.92 -16.56
CA TRP A 77 -2.27 4.88 -16.39
C TRP A 77 -2.78 5.68 -15.17
N ASN A 78 -1.89 6.18 -14.31
CA ASN A 78 -2.26 6.99 -13.13
C ASN A 78 -2.31 8.50 -13.45
N LYS A 79 -2.39 8.87 -14.74
CA LYS A 79 -2.48 10.25 -15.24
C LYS A 79 -3.93 10.69 -15.41
#